data_AF-A0A2N9FYL1-F1
#
_entry.id   AF-A0A2N9FYL1-F1
#
_cell.length_a   1.000
_cell.length_b   1.000
_cell.length_c   1.000
_cell.angle_alpha   90.00
_cell.angle_beta   90.00
_cell.angle_gamma   90.00
#
_symmetry.space_group_name_H-M   'P 1'
#
loop_
_entity.id
_entity.type
_entity.pdbx_description
1 polymer ?
#
loop_
_entity_poly.entity_id
_entity_poly.type
_entity_poly.pdbx_seq_one_letter_code
_entity_poly.pdbx_strand_id
1 'polypeptide(L)'
;MFRSLLGASFQFEHCWNVLRHNPKWVDHCAKGKPKRRPAATSSASEPIQLEENDASQAAFVNLERPLGRKSEKARLNKRKSSESLCGNLEGILTNMQEAKKLKSDEKKEILERACSQTEQLIQIRKAEVDNANARDQELIRLRQEKISLERGKQEMEIIMMDISSLTAQQQHYIRQRRLEIIERQTKTT
;
A
#
# COMPACT_ATOMS: atom_id res chain seq x y z
N MET A 1 1.92 4.63 13.45
CA MET A 1 0.91 3.78 12.76
C MET A 1 -0.45 3.94 13.42
N PHE A 2 -0.73 3.35 14.60
CA PHE A 2 -2.07 3.44 15.22
C PHE A 2 -2.50 4.87 15.61
N ARG A 3 -1.63 5.59 16.34
CA ARG A 3 -1.88 6.99 16.76
C ARG A 3 -2.07 7.94 15.57
N SER A 4 -1.41 7.65 14.46
CA SER A 4 -1.47 8.44 13.23
C SER A 4 -2.77 8.19 12.43
N LEU A 5 -3.36 7.00 12.53
CA LEU A 5 -4.57 6.64 11.78
C LEU A 5 -5.87 6.96 12.55
N LEU A 6 -5.88 6.77 13.87
CA LEU A 6 -7.12 6.85 14.67
C LEU A 6 -7.12 7.98 15.69
N GLY A 7 -6.04 8.78 15.76
CA GLY A 7 -5.92 9.92 16.68
C GLY A 7 -5.86 9.55 18.17
N ALA A 8 -6.06 8.28 18.53
CA ALA A 8 -6.01 7.76 19.89
C ALA A 8 -4.70 7.02 20.16
N SER A 9 -4.22 7.05 21.41
CA SER A 9 -3.14 6.15 21.85
C SER A 9 -3.68 4.74 22.01
N PHE A 10 -2.95 3.76 21.50
CA PHE A 10 -3.30 2.36 21.70
C PHE A 10 -2.96 1.99 23.16
N GLN A 11 -3.97 1.63 23.94
CA GLN A 11 -3.82 1.38 25.38
C GLN A 11 -2.77 0.29 25.69
N PHE A 12 -2.53 -0.64 24.77
CA PHE A 12 -1.54 -1.72 24.91
C PHE A 12 -0.32 -1.55 23.99
N GLU A 13 -0.01 -0.34 23.54
CA GLU A 13 1.14 -0.06 22.65
C GLU A 13 2.46 -0.50 23.27
N HIS A 14 2.64 -0.26 24.56
CA HIS A 14 3.80 -0.73 25.30
C HIS A 14 3.91 -2.26 25.30
N CYS A 15 2.82 -2.96 25.65
CA CYS A 15 2.79 -4.42 25.66
C CYS A 15 3.07 -5.02 24.28
N TRP A 16 2.52 -4.42 23.21
CA TRP A 16 2.79 -4.84 21.84
C TRP A 16 4.27 -4.68 21.47
N ASN A 17 4.88 -3.54 21.80
CA ASN A 17 6.30 -3.29 21.50
C ASN A 17 7.24 -4.27 22.22
N VAL A 18 6.87 -4.74 23.42
CA VAL A 18 7.62 -5.75 24.17
C VAL A 18 7.44 -7.15 23.56
N LEU A 19 6.23 -7.51 23.14
CA LEU A 19 5.91 -8.87 22.70
C LEU A 19 6.16 -9.15 21.21
N ARG A 20 6.21 -8.12 20.36
CA ARG A 20 6.31 -8.28 18.89
C ARG A 20 7.56 -9.00 18.40
N HIS A 21 8.62 -9.05 19.20
CA HIS A 21 9.87 -9.76 18.86
C HIS A 21 10.06 -11.04 19.67
N ASN A 22 9.05 -11.49 20.42
CA ASN A 22 9.18 -12.68 21.25
C ASN A 22 9.32 -13.94 20.37
N PRO A 23 10.34 -14.79 20.58
CA PRO A 23 10.65 -15.91 19.68
C PRO A 23 9.50 -16.91 19.53
N LYS A 24 8.64 -17.03 20.55
CA LYS A 24 7.39 -17.82 20.51
C LYS A 24 6.48 -17.46 19.32
N TRP A 25 6.51 -16.22 18.86
CA TRP A 25 5.65 -15.71 17.78
C TRP A 25 6.42 -15.51 16.46
N VAL A 26 7.74 -15.37 16.53
CA VAL A 26 8.61 -15.17 15.35
C VAL A 26 8.84 -16.48 14.59
N ASP A 27 8.93 -17.62 15.30
CA ASP A 27 9.20 -18.93 14.69
C ASP A 27 8.08 -19.46 13.79
N HIS A 28 6.83 -19.01 13.98
CA HIS A 28 5.70 -19.40 13.14
C HIS A 28 5.71 -18.77 11.75
N CYS A 29 6.44 -17.67 11.55
CA CYS A 29 6.55 -17.02 10.23
C CYS A 29 7.69 -17.59 9.37
N ALA A 30 8.73 -18.19 9.98
CA ALA A 30 9.91 -18.68 9.25
C ALA A 30 9.82 -20.16 8.86
N LYS A 31 9.06 -20.99 9.59
CA LYS A 31 8.95 -22.43 9.27
C LYS A 31 7.74 -22.68 8.38
N GLY A 32 7.97 -22.56 7.08
CA GLY A 32 7.12 -23.17 6.06
C GLY A 32 6.81 -24.63 6.45
N LYS A 33 5.53 -24.98 6.33
CA LYS A 33 4.93 -26.27 6.69
C LYS A 33 5.87 -27.45 6.32
N PRO A 34 6.24 -28.36 7.24
CA PRO A 34 6.94 -29.57 6.85
C PRO A 34 5.99 -30.45 6.02
N LYS A 35 6.37 -30.67 4.76
CA LYS A 35 5.70 -31.57 3.83
C LYS A 35 5.80 -33.00 4.38
N ARG A 36 4.68 -33.55 4.89
CA ARG A 36 4.59 -34.96 5.26
C ARG A 36 4.90 -35.82 4.03
N ARG A 37 6.02 -36.54 4.05
CA ARG A 37 6.27 -37.69 3.18
C ARG A 37 5.59 -38.91 3.80
N PRO A 38 4.80 -39.71 3.07
CA PRO A 38 4.42 -41.04 3.52
C PRO A 38 5.65 -41.95 3.43
N ALA A 39 6.02 -42.57 4.55
CA ALA A 39 6.99 -43.65 4.58
C ALA A 39 6.41 -44.87 3.84
N ALA A 40 7.16 -45.39 2.88
CA ALA A 40 6.95 -46.73 2.36
C ALA A 40 7.50 -47.73 3.39
N THR A 41 6.67 -48.65 3.85
CA THR A 41 7.14 -49.92 4.41
C THR A 41 6.26 -51.02 3.84
N SER A 42 6.83 -51.68 2.85
CA SER A 42 6.43 -52.96 2.27
C SER A 42 6.83 -54.11 3.18
N SER A 43 6.13 -55.24 2.99
CA SER A 43 6.53 -56.61 3.35
C SER A 43 6.31 -57.01 4.82
N ALA A 44 5.91 -58.24 5.16
CA ALA A 44 5.42 -59.41 4.42
C ALA A 44 5.03 -60.47 5.48
N SER A 45 4.12 -61.40 5.13
CA SER A 45 4.08 -62.82 5.54
C SER A 45 3.85 -63.18 7.03
N GLU A 46 2.68 -63.69 7.44
CA GLU A 46 2.23 -65.12 7.45
C GLU A 46 2.58 -65.88 8.79
N PRO A 47 2.03 -67.07 9.14
CA PRO A 47 0.62 -67.44 9.41
C PRO A 47 0.40 -68.40 10.66
N ILE A 48 -0.86 -68.84 10.90
CA ILE A 48 -1.33 -70.10 11.60
C ILE A 48 -1.17 -70.12 13.17
N GLN A 49 -2.15 -70.45 14.04
CA GLN A 49 -2.87 -71.73 14.26
C GLN A 49 -4.01 -71.59 15.29
N LEU A 50 -5.16 -72.24 15.06
CA LEU A 50 -5.76 -73.19 16.04
C LEU A 50 -6.93 -74.01 15.45
N GLU A 51 -6.72 -75.33 15.48
CA GLU A 51 -7.64 -76.47 15.61
C GLU A 51 -8.93 -76.64 14.78
N GLU A 52 -8.78 -77.55 13.82
CA GLU A 52 -9.57 -78.76 13.55
C GLU A 52 -10.55 -79.22 14.65
N ASN A 53 -11.83 -79.32 14.30
CA ASN A 53 -12.64 -80.45 14.77
C ASN A 53 -13.58 -80.93 13.66
N ASP A 54 -13.34 -82.18 13.31
CA ASP A 54 -14.03 -83.07 12.39
C ASP A 54 -15.49 -83.31 12.80
N ALA A 55 -16.38 -83.33 11.81
CA ALA A 55 -17.55 -84.22 11.77
C ALA A 55 -18.34 -84.04 10.47
N SER A 56 -18.25 -85.07 9.63
CA SER A 56 -19.40 -85.70 8.97
C SER A 56 -19.92 -85.09 7.67
N GLN A 57 -19.54 -85.80 6.60
CA GLN A 57 -20.18 -85.89 5.30
C GLN A 57 -21.71 -85.85 5.35
N ALA A 58 -22.32 -84.94 4.59
CA ALA A 58 -23.64 -85.14 4.02
C ALA A 58 -23.84 -84.22 2.79
N ALA A 59 -24.16 -84.86 1.66
CA ALA A 59 -24.82 -84.29 0.48
C ALA A 59 -24.16 -83.08 -0.23
N PHE A 60 -23.42 -83.40 -1.30
CA PHE A 60 -23.14 -82.49 -2.42
C PHE A 60 -24.47 -82.02 -3.04
N VAL A 61 -25.02 -80.93 -2.52
CA VAL A 61 -26.00 -80.10 -3.22
C VAL A 61 -25.20 -79.00 -3.89
N ASN A 62 -25.20 -78.98 -5.22
CA ASN A 62 -24.62 -77.92 -6.02
C ASN A 62 -25.46 -76.65 -5.83
N LEU A 63 -25.32 -75.98 -4.68
CA LEU A 63 -25.76 -74.60 -4.50
C LEU A 63 -24.67 -73.72 -5.11
N GLU A 64 -24.88 -73.29 -6.35
CA GLU A 64 -24.11 -72.23 -6.97
C GLU A 64 -24.11 -71.02 -6.02
N ARG A 65 -22.95 -70.74 -5.42
CA ARG A 65 -22.78 -69.61 -4.49
C ARG A 65 -23.14 -68.33 -5.23
N PRO A 66 -23.92 -67.40 -4.64
CA PRO A 66 -24.19 -66.11 -5.26
C PRO A 66 -22.87 -65.41 -5.62
N LEU A 67 -22.77 -64.94 -6.87
CA LEU A 67 -21.63 -64.15 -7.35
C LEU A 67 -21.31 -63.04 -6.34
N GLY A 68 -20.16 -63.15 -5.70
CA GLY A 68 -19.75 -62.22 -4.66
C GLY A 68 -19.53 -60.80 -5.19
N ARG A 69 -19.77 -59.80 -4.31
CA ARG A 69 -19.63 -58.34 -4.54
C ARG A 69 -18.35 -57.86 -5.25
N LYS A 70 -17.32 -58.70 -5.40
CA LYS A 70 -16.04 -58.35 -6.03
C LYS A 70 -16.15 -58.18 -7.55
N SER A 71 -16.99 -58.97 -8.24
CA SER A 71 -17.18 -58.87 -9.70
C SER A 71 -18.06 -57.67 -10.09
N GLU A 72 -19.06 -57.34 -9.26
CA GLU A 72 -19.89 -56.15 -9.43
C GLU A 72 -19.10 -54.85 -9.21
N LYS A 73 -18.22 -54.80 -8.20
CA LYS A 73 -17.33 -53.65 -7.94
C LYS A 73 -16.33 -53.42 -9.09
N ALA A 74 -15.83 -54.49 -9.72
CA ALA A 74 -14.97 -54.39 -10.90
C ALA A 74 -15.72 -53.84 -12.13
N ARG A 75 -16.97 -54.29 -12.35
CA ARG A 75 -17.83 -53.73 -13.42
C ARG A 75 -18.22 -52.27 -13.18
N LEU A 76 -18.47 -51.88 -11.93
CA LEU A 76 -18.72 -50.49 -11.55
C LEU A 76 -17.50 -49.60 -11.80
N ASN A 77 -16.29 -50.11 -11.53
CA ASN A 77 -15.06 -49.34 -11.71
C ASN A 77 -14.70 -49.15 -13.19
N LYS A 78 -14.97 -50.14 -14.04
CA LYS A 78 -14.78 -50.03 -15.51
C LYS A 78 -15.76 -49.04 -16.16
N ARG A 79 -16.94 -48.82 -15.57
CA ARG A 79 -17.93 -47.82 -16.02
C ARG A 79 -17.67 -46.39 -15.52
N LYS A 80 -16.71 -46.20 -14.62
CA LYS A 80 -16.31 -44.87 -14.09
C LYS A 80 -15.14 -44.24 -14.82
N SER A 81 -14.55 -44.94 -15.79
CA SER A 81 -13.60 -44.34 -16.74
C SER A 81 -14.39 -43.60 -17.81
N SER A 82 -15.10 -42.54 -17.41
CA SER A 82 -15.68 -41.61 -18.37
C SER A 82 -14.77 -40.39 -18.44
N GLU A 83 -14.10 -40.23 -19.58
CA GLU A 83 -13.52 -38.98 -20.09
C GLU A 83 -14.44 -37.77 -19.80
N SER A 84 -15.75 -38.01 -19.80
CA SER A 84 -16.84 -37.07 -19.48
C SER A 84 -16.84 -36.52 -18.03
N LEU A 85 -16.34 -37.23 -17.02
CA LEU A 85 -16.23 -36.70 -15.65
C LEU A 85 -15.00 -35.79 -15.49
N CYS A 86 -13.93 -36.08 -16.24
CA CYS A 86 -12.67 -35.34 -16.22
C CYS A 86 -12.85 -33.94 -16.83
N GLY A 87 -13.54 -33.84 -17.98
CA GLY A 87 -13.85 -32.56 -18.61
C GLY A 87 -14.71 -31.62 -17.73
N ASN A 88 -15.62 -32.17 -16.93
CA ASN A 88 -16.40 -31.36 -15.97
C ASN A 88 -15.54 -30.76 -14.85
N LEU A 89 -14.54 -31.49 -14.35
CA LEU A 89 -13.60 -31.00 -13.34
C LEU A 89 -12.64 -29.94 -13.92
N GLU A 90 -12.15 -30.15 -15.14
CA GLU A 90 -11.32 -29.20 -15.89
C GLU A 90 -12.06 -27.87 -16.12
N GLY A 91 -13.34 -27.93 -16.52
CA GLY A 91 -14.20 -26.76 -16.67
C GLY A 91 -14.41 -25.99 -15.37
N ILE A 92 -14.63 -26.68 -14.24
CA ILE A 92 -14.78 -26.05 -12.92
C ILE A 92 -13.49 -25.33 -12.49
N LEU A 93 -12.32 -25.94 -12.70
CA LEU A 93 -11.03 -25.33 -12.38
C LEU A 93 -10.75 -24.09 -13.24
N THR A 94 -11.08 -24.17 -14.53
CA THR A 94 -10.93 -23.05 -15.48
C THR A 94 -11.83 -21.89 -15.09
N ASN A 95 -13.11 -22.14 -14.81
CA ASN A 95 -14.06 -21.14 -14.33
C ASN A 95 -13.60 -20.48 -13.01
N MET A 96 -13.05 -21.27 -12.07
CA MET A 96 -12.49 -20.73 -10.83
C MET A 96 -11.25 -19.85 -11.08
N GLN A 97 -10.41 -20.21 -12.05
CA GLN A 97 -9.23 -19.43 -12.41
C GLN A 97 -9.63 -18.13 -13.10
N GLU A 98 -10.58 -18.17 -14.03
CA GLU A 98 -11.15 -17.01 -14.70
C GLU A 98 -11.82 -16.05 -13.71
N ALA A 99 -12.65 -16.56 -12.80
CA ALA A 99 -13.28 -15.74 -11.75
C ALA A 99 -12.24 -15.08 -10.82
N LYS A 100 -11.12 -15.76 -10.53
CA LYS A 100 -10.01 -15.18 -9.76
C LYS A 100 -9.28 -14.09 -10.55
N LYS A 101 -9.06 -14.29 -11.85
CA LYS A 101 -8.45 -13.28 -12.73
C LYS A 101 -9.35 -12.05 -12.84
N LEU A 102 -10.64 -12.24 -13.12
CA LEU A 102 -11.60 -11.15 -13.21
C LEU A 102 -11.63 -10.29 -11.93
N LYS A 103 -11.69 -10.91 -10.75
CA LYS A 103 -11.62 -10.18 -9.47
C LYS A 103 -10.27 -9.50 -9.22
N SER A 104 -9.19 -10.04 -9.77
CA SER A 104 -7.86 -9.42 -9.69
C SER A 104 -7.77 -8.21 -10.61
N ASP A 105 -8.32 -8.31 -11.82
CA ASP A 105 -8.34 -7.26 -12.83
C ASP A 105 -9.22 -6.09 -12.38
N GLU A 106 -10.41 -6.37 -11.83
CA GLU A 106 -11.29 -5.36 -11.23
C GLU A 106 -10.60 -4.59 -10.09
N LYS A 107 -9.87 -5.30 -9.21
CA LYS A 107 -9.08 -4.65 -8.14
C LYS A 107 -7.97 -3.77 -8.71
N LYS A 108 -7.31 -4.22 -9.78
CA LYS A 108 -6.26 -3.45 -10.45
C LYS A 108 -6.83 -2.16 -11.06
N GLU A 109 -7.98 -2.26 -11.72
CA GLU A 109 -8.66 -1.10 -12.32
C GLU A 109 -9.09 -0.08 -11.26
N ILE A 110 -9.66 -0.53 -10.14
CA ILE A 110 -10.03 0.35 -9.02
C ILE A 110 -8.79 1.05 -8.45
N LEU A 111 -7.69 0.32 -8.26
CA LEU A 111 -6.43 0.89 -7.77
C LEU A 111 -5.86 1.91 -8.75
N GLU A 112 -5.86 1.61 -10.05
CA GLU A 112 -5.36 2.52 -11.10
C GLU A 112 -6.19 3.81 -11.17
N ARG A 113 -7.51 3.71 -11.05
CA ARG A 113 -8.41 4.87 -10.96
C ARG A 113 -8.13 5.69 -9.71
N ALA A 114 -7.93 5.06 -8.55
CA ALA A 114 -7.58 5.73 -7.31
C ALA A 114 -6.22 6.45 -7.41
N CYS A 115 -5.20 5.79 -7.96
CA CYS A 115 -3.89 6.39 -8.19
C CYS A 115 -3.98 7.61 -9.12
N SER A 116 -4.73 7.49 -10.22
CA SER A 116 -4.95 8.59 -11.18
C SER A 116 -5.65 9.78 -10.52
N GLN A 117 -6.67 9.53 -9.70
CA GLN A 117 -7.36 10.59 -8.94
C GLN A 117 -6.43 11.27 -7.93
N THR A 118 -5.61 10.50 -7.21
CA THR A 118 -4.65 11.07 -6.25
C THR A 118 -3.60 11.92 -6.95
N GLU A 119 -3.12 11.50 -8.12
CA GLU A 119 -2.16 12.26 -8.92
C GLU A 119 -2.75 13.59 -9.40
N GLN A 120 -4.00 13.58 -9.91
CA GLN A 120 -4.70 14.81 -10.30
C GLN A 120 -4.87 15.76 -9.11
N LEU A 121 -5.22 15.25 -7.92
CA LEU A 121 -5.36 16.08 -6.73
C LEU A 121 -4.01 16.69 -6.29
N ILE A 122 -2.92 15.94 -6.39
CA ILE A 122 -1.57 16.44 -6.11
C ILE A 122 -1.21 17.57 -7.09
N GLN A 123 -1.51 17.40 -8.38
CA GLN A 123 -1.26 18.44 -9.39
C GLN A 123 -2.07 19.71 -9.15
N ILE A 124 -3.36 19.58 -8.83
CA ILE A 124 -4.22 20.73 -8.47
C ILE A 124 -3.63 21.45 -7.26
N ARG A 125 -3.31 20.72 -6.19
CA ARG A 125 -2.76 21.31 -4.96
C ARG A 125 -1.42 21.99 -5.21
N LYS A 126 -0.56 21.41 -6.05
CA LYS A 126 0.71 22.04 -6.44
C LYS A 126 0.46 23.35 -7.19
N ALA A 127 -0.45 23.35 -8.17
CA ALA A 127 -0.81 24.56 -8.91
C ALA A 127 -1.42 25.65 -8.01
N GLU A 128 -2.23 25.28 -7.01
CA GLU A 128 -2.77 26.22 -6.03
C GLU A 128 -1.67 26.87 -5.18
N VAL A 129 -0.72 26.06 -4.70
CA VAL A 129 0.44 26.57 -3.93
C VAL A 129 1.30 27.48 -4.81
N ASP A 130 1.59 27.09 -6.05
CA ASP A 130 2.38 27.89 -6.97
C ASP A 130 1.69 29.23 -7.30
N ASN A 131 0.36 29.22 -7.49
CA ASN A 131 -0.42 30.44 -7.70
C ASN A 131 -0.43 31.34 -6.46
N ALA A 132 -0.64 30.78 -5.27
CA ALA A 132 -0.57 31.52 -4.02
C ALA A 132 0.81 32.18 -3.82
N ASN A 133 1.89 31.43 -4.07
CA ASN A 133 3.25 31.95 -4.01
C ASN A 133 3.48 33.09 -5.01
N ALA A 134 2.99 32.96 -6.24
CA ALA A 134 3.10 34.02 -7.25
C ALA A 134 2.36 35.31 -6.82
N ARG A 135 1.16 35.16 -6.22
CA ARG A 135 0.40 36.29 -5.68
C ARG A 135 1.13 36.98 -4.53
N ASP A 136 1.70 36.20 -3.62
CA ASP A 136 2.45 36.72 -2.47
C ASP A 136 3.74 37.44 -2.92
N GLN A 137 4.44 36.90 -3.92
CA GLN A 137 5.60 37.55 -4.51
C GLN A 137 5.24 38.89 -5.15
N GLU A 138 4.14 38.96 -5.91
CA GLU A 138 3.69 40.21 -6.51
C GLU A 138 3.27 41.23 -5.44
N LEU A 139 2.62 40.80 -4.36
CA LEU A 139 2.29 41.67 -3.22
C LEU A 139 3.56 42.25 -2.58
N ILE A 140 4.58 41.42 -2.37
CA ILE A 140 5.88 41.86 -1.84
C ILE A 140 6.51 42.88 -2.79
N ARG A 141 6.49 42.63 -4.10
CA ARG A 141 7.02 43.53 -5.12
C ARG A 141 6.33 44.90 -5.09
N LEU A 142 4.99 44.92 -5.12
CA LEU A 142 4.20 46.15 -5.05
C LEU A 142 4.44 46.92 -3.75
N ARG A 143 4.62 46.20 -2.62
CA ARG A 143 4.95 46.83 -1.33
C ARG A 143 6.33 47.46 -1.35
N GLN A 144 7.33 46.80 -1.93
CA GLN A 144 8.68 47.35 -2.09
C GLN A 144 8.68 48.57 -2.99
N GLU A 145 7.97 48.51 -4.12
CA GLU A 145 7.82 49.63 -5.04
C GLU A 145 7.14 50.83 -4.36
N LYS A 146 6.07 50.60 -3.60
CA LYS A 146 5.41 51.65 -2.80
C LYS A 146 6.37 52.29 -1.80
N ILE A 147 7.14 51.50 -1.06
CA ILE A 147 8.15 52.01 -0.10
C ILE A 147 9.23 52.82 -0.85
N SER A 148 9.64 52.37 -2.03
CA SER A 148 10.61 53.09 -2.86
C SER A 148 10.07 54.45 -3.33
N LEU A 149 8.82 54.48 -3.80
CA LEU A 149 8.15 55.71 -4.21
C LEU A 149 7.96 56.69 -3.04
N GLU A 150 7.52 56.21 -1.87
CA GLU A 150 7.38 57.03 -0.67
C GLU A 150 8.72 57.61 -0.22
N ARG A 151 9.78 56.79 -0.23
CA ARG A 151 11.15 57.24 0.05
C ARG A 151 11.58 58.32 -0.95
N GLY A 152 11.34 58.12 -2.25
CA GLY A 152 11.67 59.10 -3.29
C GLY A 152 10.95 60.44 -3.09
N LYS A 153 9.69 60.42 -2.64
CA LYS A 153 8.94 61.64 -2.29
C LYS A 153 9.55 62.38 -1.09
N GLN A 154 9.87 61.66 -0.02
CA GLN A 154 10.52 62.24 1.18
C GLN A 154 11.89 62.83 0.84
N GLU A 155 12.66 62.13 0.00
CA GLU A 155 13.96 62.62 -0.47
C GLU A 155 13.83 63.88 -1.32
N MET A 156 12.84 63.95 -2.21
CA MET A 156 12.55 65.14 -3.00
C MET A 156 12.15 66.32 -2.11
N GLU A 157 11.32 66.09 -1.08
CA GLU A 157 10.98 67.11 -0.09
C GLU A 157 12.22 67.66 0.62
N ILE A 158 13.14 66.79 1.06
CA ILE A 158 14.42 67.20 1.66
C ILE A 158 15.27 68.03 0.69
N ILE A 159 15.33 67.63 -0.59
CA ILE A 159 16.08 68.35 -1.63
C ILE A 159 15.49 69.75 -1.87
N MET A 160 14.17 69.88 -1.89
CA MET A 160 13.49 71.13 -2.23
C MET A 160 13.20 72.05 -1.04
N MET A 161 13.31 71.57 0.20
CA MET A 161 13.00 72.34 1.41
C MET A 161 13.80 73.65 1.48
N ASP A 162 13.15 74.77 1.76
CA ASP A 162 13.88 75.99 2.11
C ASP A 162 14.49 75.85 3.51
N ILE A 163 15.78 76.15 3.64
CA ILE A 163 16.53 76.03 4.89
C ILE A 163 16.93 77.38 5.47
N SER A 164 16.57 78.48 4.82
CA SER A 164 16.96 79.85 5.20
C SER A 164 16.46 80.24 6.60
N SER A 165 15.34 79.66 7.03
CA SER A 165 14.74 79.85 8.36
C SER A 165 15.32 78.94 9.46
N LEU A 166 16.19 77.98 9.13
CA LEU A 166 16.75 77.01 10.07
C LEU A 166 18.06 77.48 10.69
N THR A 167 18.41 76.92 11.86
CA THR A 167 19.71 77.18 12.51
C THR A 167 20.89 76.68 11.66
N ALA A 168 22.08 77.26 11.85
CA ALA A 168 23.28 76.89 11.08
C ALA A 168 23.61 75.38 11.14
N GLN A 169 23.42 74.76 12.31
CA GLN A 169 23.62 73.32 12.51
C GLN A 169 22.63 72.49 11.69
N GLN A 170 21.34 72.84 11.73
CA GLN A 170 20.30 72.16 10.95
C GLN A 170 20.51 72.32 9.44
N GLN A 171 20.87 73.54 9.00
CA GLN A 171 21.19 73.79 7.60
C GLN A 171 22.35 72.92 7.12
N HIS A 172 23.42 72.79 7.92
CA HIS A 172 24.55 71.93 7.60
C HIS A 172 24.10 70.46 7.46
N TYR A 173 23.31 69.96 8.40
CA TYR A 173 22.76 68.61 8.35
C TYR A 173 21.96 68.36 7.05
N ILE A 174 21.03 69.25 6.70
CA ILE A 174 20.21 69.08 5.48
C ILE A 174 21.07 69.13 4.22
N ARG A 175 22.08 70.02 4.15
CA ARG A 175 23.03 70.05 3.02
C ARG A 175 23.78 68.73 2.86
N GLN A 176 24.27 68.15 3.95
CA GLN A 176 24.92 66.82 3.90
C GLN A 176 23.96 65.73 3.44
N ARG A 177 22.74 65.69 3.98
CA ARG A 177 21.71 64.73 3.57
C ARG A 177 21.36 64.81 2.08
N ARG A 178 21.34 66.02 1.49
CA ARG A 178 21.12 66.20 0.04
C ARG A 178 22.22 65.55 -0.79
N LEU A 179 23.48 65.72 -0.39
CA LEU A 179 24.61 65.08 -1.08
C LEU A 179 24.49 63.56 -1.04
N GLU A 180 24.16 62.98 0.12
CA GLU A 180 23.97 61.53 0.26
C GLU A 180 22.80 60.99 -0.60
N ILE A 181 21.72 61.76 -0.74
CA ILE A 181 20.58 61.41 -1.59
C ILE A 181 20.99 61.41 -3.07
N ILE A 182 21.64 62.49 -3.52
CA ILE A 182 22.10 62.63 -4.91
C ILE A 182 23.08 61.52 -5.25
N GLU A 183 24.04 61.22 -4.37
CA GLU A 183 25.01 60.15 -4.57
C GLU A 183 24.36 58.77 -4.68
N ARG A 184 23.33 58.47 -3.88
CA ARG A 184 22.59 57.20 -4.00
C ARG A 184 21.85 57.10 -5.33
N GLN A 185 21.27 58.20 -5.80
CA GLN A 185 20.54 58.22 -7.07
C GLN A 185 21.48 58.07 -8.27
N THR A 186 22.64 58.73 -8.26
CA THR A 186 23.64 58.61 -9.34
C THR A 186 24.30 57.23 -9.39
N LYS A 187 24.44 56.52 -8.27
CA LYS A 187 24.94 55.14 -8.24
C LYS A 187 23.94 54.09 -8.73
N THR A 188 22.65 54.42 -8.72
CA THR A 188 21.57 53.50 -9.12
C THR A 188 21.19 53.64 -10.59
N THR A 189 21.66 54.71 -11.25
CA THR A 189 21.44 55.00 -12.68
C THR A 189 22.60 54.45 -13.52
#